data_AF-A0A7V6VJR3-F1
#
_entry.id   AF-A0A7V6VJR3-F1
#
_cell.length_a   1.000
_cell.length_b   1.000
_cell.length_c   1.000
_cell.angle_alpha   90.00
_cell.angle_beta   90.00
_cell.angle_gamma   90.00
#
_symmetry.space_group_name_H-M   'P 1'
#
loop_
_entity.id
_entity.type
_entity.pdbx_description
1 polymer ?
#
loop_
_entity_poly.entity_id
_entity_poly.type
_entity_poly.pdbx_seq_one_letter_code
_entity_poly.pdbx_strand_id
1 'polypeptide(L)' 'YGAAAGAGPAAAVERTRYLITAALPAAYASGVSASHVSYDGVATIRVDVTAALPVVALVNLGPTVRVSAHAIDEDGLP' A
#
# COMPACT_ATOMS: atom_id res chain seq x y z
N TYR A 1 15.93 12.63 -2.70
CA TYR A 1 14.47 12.74 -2.90
C TYR A 1 13.85 11.35 -2.83
N GLY A 2 13.62 10.82 -1.62
CA GLY A 2 13.37 9.38 -1.42
C GLY A 2 12.51 8.99 -0.20
N ALA A 3 12.02 9.97 0.54
CA ALA A 3 10.82 9.85 1.35
C ALA A 3 10.03 11.12 1.01
N ALA A 4 8.81 11.02 0.49
CA ALA A 4 7.97 12.20 0.40
C ALA A 4 7.50 12.51 1.82
N ALA A 5 8.34 13.26 2.54
CA ALA A 5 7.97 13.99 3.73
C ALA A 5 6.59 14.65 3.51
N GLY A 6 5.68 14.46 4.46
CA GLY A 6 4.40 15.18 4.51
C GLY A 6 3.30 14.78 3.53
N ALA A 7 3.45 13.73 2.71
CA ALA A 7 2.38 13.33 1.80
C ALA A 7 1.44 12.33 2.51
N GLY A 8 0.42 12.84 3.20
CA GLY A 8 -0.56 12.05 3.96
C GLY A 8 -1.23 10.90 3.17
N PRO A 9 -2.12 10.10 3.78
CA PRO A 9 -2.61 8.83 3.24
C PRO A 9 -3.06 8.86 1.76
N ALA A 10 -3.68 9.95 1.31
CA ALA A 10 -4.09 10.12 -0.09
C ALA A 10 -2.90 10.05 -1.07
N ALA A 11 -1.79 10.70 -0.76
CA ALA A 11 -0.60 10.67 -1.60
C ALA A 11 0.08 9.29 -1.57
N ALA A 12 0.03 8.58 -0.44
CA ALA A 12 0.50 7.21 -0.34
C ALA A 12 -0.31 6.25 -1.24
N VAL A 13 -1.64 6.44 -1.33
CA VAL A 13 -2.49 5.68 -2.26
C VAL A 13 -2.11 5.97 -3.72
N GLU A 14 -2.02 7.23 -4.12
CA GLU A 14 -1.69 7.61 -5.50
C GLU A 14 -0.30 7.10 -5.93
N ARG A 15 0.70 7.27 -5.06
CA ARG A 15 2.05 6.74 -5.28
C ARG A 15 2.04 5.22 -5.45
N THR A 16 1.33 4.50 -4.59
CA THR A 16 1.27 3.03 -4.62
C THR A 16 0.57 2.54 -5.88
N ARG A 17 -0.54 3.18 -6.27
CA ARG A 17 -1.23 2.87 -7.52
C ARG A 17 -0.32 3.07 -8.72
N TYR A 18 0.38 4.21 -8.78
CA TYR A 18 1.33 4.50 -9.85
C TYR A 18 2.42 3.43 -9.97
N LEU A 19 2.99 2.98 -8.85
CA LEU A 19 4.02 1.95 -8.85
C LEU A 19 3.47 0.58 -9.30
N ILE A 20 2.26 0.21 -8.86
CA ILE A 20 1.62 -1.05 -9.29
C ILE A 20 1.32 -1.00 -10.80
N THR A 21 0.74 0.09 -11.31
CA THR A 21 0.36 0.19 -12.73
C THR A 21 1.54 0.33 -13.67
N ALA A 22 2.72 0.72 -13.18
CA ALA A 22 3.96 0.69 -13.94
C ALA A 22 4.46 -0.73 -14.24
N ALA A 23 4.04 -1.73 -13.45
CA ALA A 23 4.50 -3.12 -13.57
C ALA A 23 3.38 -4.12 -13.91
N LEU A 24 2.12 -3.80 -13.58
CA LEU A 24 0.97 -4.69 -13.69
C LEU A 24 -0.24 -3.97 -14.31
N PRO A 25 -1.22 -4.72 -14.86
CA PRO A 25 -2.48 -4.13 -15.31
C PRO A 25 -3.19 -3.35 -14.19
N ALA A 26 -3.92 -2.29 -14.56
CA ALA A 26 -4.60 -1.39 -13.62
C ALA A 26 -5.57 -2.09 -12.64
N ALA A 27 -6.11 -3.26 -13.00
CA ALA A 27 -6.97 -4.06 -12.13
C ALA A 27 -6.31 -4.41 -10.78
N TYR A 28 -4.99 -4.56 -10.72
CA TYR A 28 -4.25 -4.89 -9.51
C TYR A 28 -4.06 -3.69 -8.57
N ALA A 29 -4.29 -2.47 -9.05
CA ALA A 29 -4.21 -1.24 -8.27
C ALA A 29 -5.57 -0.79 -7.68
N SER A 30 -6.63 -1.59 -7.89
CA SER A 30 -8.00 -1.23 -7.49
C SER A 30 -8.21 -1.21 -5.98
N GLY A 31 -7.63 -2.17 -5.24
CA GLY A 31 -7.80 -2.31 -3.79
C GLY A 31 -6.67 -1.68 -2.96
N VAL A 32 -6.31 -0.43 -3.21
CA VAL A 32 -5.28 0.29 -2.44
C VAL A 32 -5.94 1.27 -1.47
N SER A 33 -5.59 1.19 -0.20
CA SER A 33 -6.02 2.12 0.85
C SER A 33 -4.84 2.51 1.75
N ALA A 34 -4.89 3.69 2.36
CA ALA A 34 -3.92 4.09 3.36
C ALA A 34 -4.59 4.76 4.57
N SER A 35 -3.98 4.61 5.74
CA SER A 35 -4.45 5.22 6.98
C SER A 35 -3.28 5.61 7.88
N HIS A 36 -3.50 6.61 8.73
CA HIS A 36 -2.59 6.88 9.84
C HIS A 36 -2.80 5.82 10.92
N VAL A 37 -1.69 5.26 11.40
CA VAL A 37 -1.66 4.31 12.52
C VAL A 37 -0.56 4.72 13.47
N SER A 38 -0.73 4.44 14.76
CA SER A 38 0.39 4.41 15.70
C SER A 38 0.96 3.00 15.69
N TYR A 39 2.28 2.88 15.48
CA TYR A 39 3.00 1.61 15.59
C TYR A 39 4.13 1.82 16.60
N ASP A 40 4.09 1.07 17.71
CA ASP A 40 5.00 1.23 18.85
C ASP A 40 5.16 2.67 19.35
N GLY A 41 4.06 3.44 19.34
CA GLY A 41 4.02 4.83 19.80
C GLY A 41 4.46 5.85 18.75
N VAL A 42 4.87 5.42 17.54
CA VAL A 42 5.33 6.29 16.46
C VAL A 42 4.22 6.48 15.43
N ALA A 43 3.97 7.73 15.05
CA ALA A 43 3.08 8.05 13.94
C ALA A 43 3.59 7.40 12.65
N THR A 44 2.71 6.66 11.98
CA THR A 44 3.07 5.82 10.84
C THR A 44 1.94 5.87 9.83
N ILE A 45 2.26 5.83 8.54
CA ILE A 45 1.26 5.58 7.50
C ILE A 45 1.31 4.10 7.16
N ARG A 46 0.15 3.43 7.27
CA ARG A 46 -0.04 2.07 6.77
C ARG A 46 -0.71 2.12 5.41
N VAL A 47 -0.15 1.43 4.44
CA VAL A 47 -0.78 1.20 3.13
C VAL A 47 -1.16 -0.27 3.04
N ASP A 48 -2.43 -0.52 2.75
CA ASP A 48 -2.98 -1.86 2.54
C ASP A 48 -3.35 -2.02 1.06
N VAL A 49 -2.81 -3.07 0.43
CA VAL A 49 -3.11 -3.44 -0.95
C VAL A 49 -3.78 -4.80 -0.98
N THR A 50 -4.97 -4.86 -1.59
CA THR A 50 -5.75 -6.07 -1.83
C THR A 50 -5.97 -6.23 -3.32
N ALA A 51 -5.42 -7.30 -3.90
CA ALA A 51 -5.61 -7.63 -5.31
C ALA A 51 -5.95 -9.12 -5.48
N ALA A 52 -6.89 -9.42 -6.36
CA ALA A 52 -7.18 -10.79 -6.78
C ALA A 52 -6.11 -11.22 -7.78
N LEU A 53 -5.32 -12.25 -7.44
CA LEU A 53 -4.38 -12.83 -8.38
C LEU A 53 -5.13 -13.70 -9.41
N PRO A 54 -4.85 -13.58 -10.72
CA PRO A 54 -5.29 -14.56 -11.69
C PRO A 54 -4.50 -15.83 -11.43
N VAL A 55 -5.19 -16.82 -10.87
CA VAL A 55 -4.66 -18.15 -10.65
C VAL A 55 -4.56 -18.82 -12.01
N VAL A 56 -3.45 -18.62 -12.72
CA VAL A 56 -3.16 -19.41 -13.92
C VAL A 56 -2.79 -20.81 -13.44
N ALA A 57 -3.83 -21.65 -13.35
CA ALA A 57 -3.82 -23.11 -13.24
C ALA A 57 -3.11 -23.76 -12.04
N LEU A 58 -3.78 -23.85 -10.88
CA LEU A 58 -3.84 -25.08 -10.05
C LEU A 58 -4.70 -24.82 -8.80
N VAL A 59 -5.84 -25.53 -8.72
CA VAL A 59 -6.66 -25.77 -7.52
C VAL A 59 -7.34 -24.54 -6.88
N ASN A 60 -8.52 -24.22 -7.42
CA ASN A 60 -9.74 -23.77 -6.74
C ASN A 60 -9.63 -23.36 -5.25
N LEU A 61 -9.11 -22.15 -4.96
CA LEU A 61 -9.40 -21.26 -3.83
C LEU A 61 -8.69 -19.95 -4.17
N GLY A 62 -9.40 -18.92 -4.66
CA GLY A 62 -8.77 -17.67 -5.10
C GLY A 62 -8.02 -16.98 -3.94
N PRO A 63 -6.68 -16.94 -3.93
CA PRO A 63 -5.96 -16.31 -2.83
C PRO A 63 -6.07 -14.79 -3.01
N THR A 64 -6.68 -14.13 -2.03
CA THR A 64 -6.56 -12.68 -1.93
C THR A 64 -5.22 -12.37 -1.28
N VAL A 65 -4.32 -11.68 -1.98
CA VAL A 65 -3.07 -11.23 -1.38
C VAL A 65 -3.32 -9.90 -0.70
N ARG A 66 -3.06 -9.83 0.61
CA ARG A 66 -3.06 -8.60 1.39
C ARG A 66 -1.61 -8.26 1.73
N VAL A 67 -1.16 -7.11 1.25
CA VAL A 67 0.15 -6.55 1.62
C VAL A 67 -0.10 -5.32 2.48
N SER A 68 0.53 -5.28 3.65
CA SER A 68 0.57 -4.09 4.50
C SER A 68 2.00 -3.55 4.50
N ALA A 69 2.19 -2.31 4.06
CA ALA A 69 3.45 -1.60 4.13
C ALA A 69 3.35 -0.47 5.17
N HIS A 70 4.41 -0.30 5.97
CA HIS A 70 4.48 0.72 7.02
C HIS A 70 5.64 1.67 6.73
N ALA A 71 5.38 2.97 6.76
CA ALA A 71 6.39 4.02 6.69
C ALA A 71 6.27 4.95 7.89
N ILE A 72 7.39 5.19 8.58
CA ILE A 72 7.48 6.08 9.74
C ILE A 72 7.18 7.52 9.29
N ASP A 73 6.37 8.22 10.06
CA ASP A 73 6.10 9.64 9.88
C ASP A 73 7.23 10.46 10.53
N GLU A 74 8.18 10.93 9.71
CA GLU A 74 9.36 11.66 10.19
C GLU A 74 9.00 13.07 10.72
N ASP A 75 7.83 13.61 10.38
CA ASP A 75 7.37 14.93 10.84
C ASP A 75 6.88 14.91 12.32
N GLY A 76 6.65 13.72 12.88
CA GLY A 76 6.20 13.51 14.26
C GLY A 76 7.29 12.99 15.21
N LEU A 77 8.55 12.89 14.75
CA LEU A 77 9.68 12.52 15.60
C LEU A 77 10.14 13.74 16.42
N PRO A 78 10.44 13.58 17.72
CA PRO A 78 10.94 14.66 18.58
C PRO A 78 12.33 15.16 18.20
#